data_AF-A0A158R1I4-F1
#
_entry.id   AF-A0A158R1I4-F1
#
_cell.length_a   1.000
_cell.length_b   1.000
_cell.length_c   1.000
_cell.angle_alpha   90.00
_cell.angle_beta   90.00
_cell.angle_gamma   90.00
#
_symmetry.space_group_name_H-M   'P 1'
#
loop_
_entity.id
_entity.type
_entity.pdbx_description
1 polymer ?
#
loop_
_entity_poly.entity_id
_entity_poly.type
_entity_poly.pdbx_seq_one_letter_code
_entity_poly.pdbx_strand_id
1 'polypeptide(L)'
;MVCVLGIEGSANKIGVGIIRDGVVLSNPRATFHAPPGEGFRPSETAQHHRQQILKILTKALKEAEIKQPEKEIDAIAFTKGPGMGAPLQVGAIVARSLSLSWNLPLIPVNHCIGHIEMGRLITGADNPVVLYVSGGNTQVISYSHYKYRVFGETIDIAVGNCLDRFARVVKLPNDPSPGYNIEQAAKRGCKLLDLPYTVKGMDVSFSGILSTIESKAPKLLASGEFTVEDLCFSLQASSFVLVYETVFAMLVEITERAMAHTGSTELLIVGGVGCNKRLQVLHKQFPLRCRDSQRP
;
A
#
# COMPACT_ATOMS: atom_id res chain seq x y z
N MET A 1 -6.65 -16.96 25.41
CA MET A 1 -6.98 -16.73 24.00
C MET A 1 -7.43 -15.29 23.91
N VAL A 2 -6.75 -14.47 23.10
CA VAL A 2 -7.06 -13.04 22.94
C VAL A 2 -7.62 -12.79 21.55
N CYS A 3 -8.79 -12.18 21.48
CA CYS A 3 -9.54 -11.88 20.27
C CYS A 3 -9.66 -10.35 20.10
N VAL A 4 -9.19 -9.84 18.96
CA VAL A 4 -9.19 -8.39 18.67
C VAL A 4 -9.95 -8.11 17.39
N LEU A 5 -10.86 -7.13 17.45
CA LEU A 5 -11.53 -6.57 16.28
C LEU A 5 -10.80 -5.30 15.84
N GLY A 6 -10.33 -5.26 14.59
CA GLY A 6 -9.61 -4.14 14.00
C GLY A 6 -10.44 -3.39 12.95
N ILE A 7 -10.40 -2.05 12.98
CA ILE A 7 -11.04 -1.18 11.97
C ILE A 7 -9.97 -0.38 11.21
N GLU A 8 -9.94 -0.52 9.89
CA GLU A 8 -9.05 0.18 8.96
C GLU A 8 -9.87 1.06 8.01
N GLY A 9 -9.49 2.33 7.89
CA GLY A 9 -10.22 3.33 7.11
C GLY A 9 -9.39 4.56 6.76
N SER A 10 -8.07 4.44 6.71
CA SER A 10 -7.12 5.54 6.47
C SER A 10 -7.16 6.08 5.03
N ALA A 11 -7.52 5.24 4.06
CA ALA A 11 -7.46 5.54 2.63
C ALA A 11 -8.81 5.28 1.94
N ASN A 12 -8.80 4.94 0.64
CA ASN A 12 -9.99 4.61 -0.13
C ASN A 12 -10.56 3.20 0.13
N LYS A 13 -9.94 2.43 1.03
CA LYS A 13 -10.44 1.12 1.48
C LYS A 13 -10.95 1.25 2.91
N ILE A 14 -12.03 0.55 3.20
CA ILE A 14 -12.58 0.38 4.54
C ILE A 14 -12.67 -1.12 4.81
N GLY A 15 -12.19 -1.54 5.99
CA GLY A 15 -12.13 -2.95 6.36
C GLY A 15 -12.34 -3.16 7.84
N VAL A 16 -12.90 -4.31 8.18
CA VAL A 16 -12.99 -4.79 9.56
C VAL A 16 -12.39 -6.19 9.59
N GLY A 17 -11.41 -6.40 10.47
CA GLY A 17 -10.75 -7.69 10.65
C GLY A 17 -10.94 -8.21 12.07
N ILE A 18 -10.95 -9.53 12.23
CA ILE A 18 -11.01 -10.20 13.53
C ILE A 18 -9.88 -11.21 13.59
N ILE A 19 -9.03 -11.11 14.61
CA ILE A 19 -7.87 -11.98 14.81
C ILE A 19 -7.94 -12.57 16.21
N ARG A 20 -7.71 -13.87 16.33
CA ARG A 20 -7.62 -14.59 17.61
C ARG A 20 -6.33 -15.38 17.68
N ASP A 21 -5.48 -15.07 18.65
CA ASP A 21 -4.19 -15.74 18.89
C ASP A 21 -3.33 -15.93 17.62
N GLY A 22 -3.26 -14.89 16.79
CA GLY A 22 -2.49 -14.91 15.53
C GLY A 22 -3.21 -15.52 14.32
N VAL A 23 -4.42 -16.05 14.51
CA VAL A 23 -5.25 -16.58 13.41
C VAL A 23 -6.24 -15.52 12.95
N VAL A 24 -6.27 -15.23 11.64
CA VAL A 24 -7.24 -14.33 11.03
C VAL A 24 -8.57 -15.08 10.85
N LEU A 25 -9.58 -14.70 11.64
CA LEU A 25 -10.91 -15.32 11.58
C LEU A 25 -11.79 -14.68 10.50
N SER A 26 -11.62 -13.38 10.26
CA SER A 26 -12.36 -12.65 9.23
C SER A 26 -11.61 -11.39 8.79
N ASN A 27 -11.76 -10.99 7.52
CA ASN A 27 -11.12 -9.81 6.95
C ASN A 27 -11.88 -9.19 5.74
N PRO A 28 -13.20 -8.90 5.83
CA PRO A 28 -13.93 -8.25 4.77
C PRO A 28 -13.49 -6.80 4.57
N ARG A 29 -13.45 -6.38 3.30
CA ARG A 29 -13.11 -5.02 2.89
C ARG A 29 -14.00 -4.54 1.74
N ALA A 30 -14.19 -3.23 1.67
CA ALA A 30 -14.75 -2.55 0.50
C ALA A 30 -13.77 -1.47 0.01
N THR A 31 -13.78 -1.24 -1.30
CA THR A 31 -12.93 -0.25 -1.96
C THR A 31 -13.82 0.79 -2.63
N PHE A 32 -13.52 2.06 -2.40
CA PHE A 32 -14.08 3.16 -3.17
C PHE A 32 -13.29 3.32 -4.48
N HIS A 33 -13.98 3.16 -5.60
CA HIS A 33 -13.43 3.36 -6.94
C HIS A 33 -13.90 4.71 -7.49
N ALA A 34 -12.98 5.66 -7.63
CA ALA A 34 -13.28 6.93 -8.29
C ALA A 34 -13.44 6.72 -9.81
N PRO A 35 -14.26 7.53 -10.51
CA PRO A 35 -14.38 7.49 -11.96
C PRO A 35 -13.01 7.57 -12.67
N PRO A 36 -12.84 6.96 -13.86
CA PRO A 36 -11.59 7.04 -14.62
C PRO A 36 -11.16 8.49 -14.88
N GLY A 37 -9.88 8.78 -14.65
CA GLY A 37 -9.33 10.14 -14.75
C GLY A 37 -9.43 10.96 -13.46
N GLU A 38 -10.21 10.51 -12.46
CA GLU A 38 -10.34 11.16 -11.17
C GLU A 38 -9.59 10.42 -10.05
N GLY A 39 -9.21 11.18 -9.01
CA GLY A 39 -8.73 10.62 -7.75
C GLY A 39 -9.83 10.63 -6.70
N PHE A 40 -9.75 9.73 -5.71
CA PHE A 40 -10.71 9.72 -4.62
C PHE A 40 -10.52 10.95 -3.71
N ARG A 41 -11.60 11.69 -3.50
CA ARG A 41 -11.60 12.88 -2.62
C ARG A 41 -11.89 12.48 -1.17
N PRO A 42 -11.34 13.18 -0.16
CA PRO A 42 -11.57 12.82 1.25
C PRO A 42 -13.04 12.80 1.66
N SER A 43 -13.86 13.73 1.16
CA SER A 43 -15.29 13.84 1.47
C SER A 43 -16.10 12.65 0.95
N GLU A 44 -15.92 12.31 -0.32
CA GLU A 44 -16.57 11.19 -1.00
C GLU A 44 -16.13 9.86 -0.40
N THR A 45 -14.84 9.72 -0.11
CA THR A 45 -14.29 8.54 0.55
C THR A 45 -14.91 8.35 1.94
N ALA A 46 -15.04 9.42 2.73
CA ALA A 46 -15.68 9.36 4.03
C ALA A 46 -17.18 9.00 3.91
N GLN A 47 -17.86 9.47 2.87
CA GLN A 47 -19.25 9.08 2.60
C GLN A 47 -19.36 7.58 2.27
N HIS A 48 -18.47 7.04 1.44
CA HIS A 48 -18.40 5.61 1.17
C HIS A 48 -18.19 4.81 2.46
N HIS A 49 -17.23 5.21 3.30
CA HIS A 49 -16.95 4.52 4.57
C HIS A 49 -18.18 4.52 5.48
N ARG A 50 -18.91 5.64 5.60
CA ARG A 50 -20.15 5.72 6.37
C ARG A 50 -21.23 4.74 5.87
N GLN A 51 -21.32 4.54 4.56
CA GLN A 51 -22.31 3.64 3.95
C GLN A 51 -21.94 2.14 4.11
N GLN A 52 -20.66 1.82 4.23
CA GLN A 52 -20.16 0.44 4.21
C GLN A 52 -19.77 -0.11 5.58
N ILE A 53 -19.29 0.72 6.50
CA ILE A 53 -18.63 0.25 7.74
C ILE A 53 -19.50 -0.70 8.57
N LEU A 54 -20.79 -0.40 8.74
CA LEU A 54 -21.70 -1.27 9.50
C LEU A 54 -21.99 -2.59 8.76
N LYS A 55 -22.08 -2.55 7.43
CA LYS A 55 -22.27 -3.77 6.61
C LYS A 55 -21.07 -4.70 6.72
N ILE A 56 -19.86 -4.13 6.65
CA ILE A 56 -18.60 -4.85 6.77
C ILE A 56 -18.43 -5.38 8.19
N LEU A 57 -18.77 -4.61 9.22
CA LEU A 57 -18.74 -5.06 10.61
C LEU A 57 -19.64 -6.29 10.83
N THR A 58 -20.90 -6.23 10.40
CA THR A 58 -21.83 -7.36 10.50
C THR A 58 -21.32 -8.58 9.72
N LYS A 59 -20.75 -8.35 8.53
CA LYS A 59 -20.13 -9.41 7.74
C LYS A 59 -18.93 -10.03 8.47
N ALA A 60 -18.09 -9.22 9.10
CA ALA A 60 -16.91 -9.68 9.81
C ALA A 60 -17.26 -10.57 11.00
N LEU A 61 -18.21 -10.12 11.83
CA LEU A 61 -18.72 -10.89 12.97
C LEU A 61 -19.33 -12.23 12.52
N LYS A 62 -20.08 -12.22 11.42
CA LYS A 62 -20.69 -13.43 10.86
C LYS A 62 -19.64 -14.41 10.32
N GLU A 63 -18.64 -13.94 9.58
CA GLU A 63 -17.55 -14.78 9.06
C GLU A 63 -16.67 -15.36 10.17
N ALA A 64 -16.45 -14.61 11.25
CA ALA A 64 -15.71 -15.07 12.43
C ALA A 64 -16.56 -15.92 13.40
N GLU A 65 -17.83 -16.17 13.07
CA GLU A 65 -18.80 -16.92 13.88
C GLU A 65 -19.03 -16.38 15.31
N ILE A 66 -18.79 -15.08 15.53
CA ILE A 66 -18.99 -14.42 16.83
C ILE A 66 -20.48 -14.12 17.04
N LYS A 67 -21.05 -14.63 18.13
CA LYS A 67 -22.47 -14.45 18.48
C LYS A 67 -22.67 -13.42 19.57
N GLN A 68 -21.76 -13.33 20.53
CA GLN A 68 -21.80 -12.39 21.65
C GLN A 68 -20.51 -11.55 21.66
N PRO A 69 -20.41 -10.51 20.79
CA PRO A 69 -19.21 -9.69 20.64
C PRO A 69 -18.68 -9.15 21.97
N GLU A 70 -19.56 -8.75 22.88
CA GLU A 70 -19.24 -8.21 24.20
C GLU A 70 -18.56 -9.20 25.16
N LYS A 71 -18.59 -10.50 24.86
CA LYS A 71 -17.91 -11.55 25.65
C LYS A 71 -16.78 -12.25 24.91
N GLU A 72 -16.82 -12.23 23.58
CA GLU A 72 -15.90 -12.97 22.71
C GLU A 72 -14.78 -12.12 22.12
N ILE A 73 -14.89 -10.79 22.23
CA ILE A 73 -13.86 -9.83 21.80
C ILE A 73 -13.28 -9.18 23.04
N ASP A 74 -11.96 -9.18 23.14
CA ASP A 74 -11.23 -8.64 24.30
C ASP A 74 -10.84 -7.17 24.11
N ALA A 75 -10.67 -6.73 22.86
CA ALA A 75 -10.30 -5.36 22.55
C ALA A 75 -10.73 -4.92 21.15
N ILE A 76 -10.89 -3.60 20.99
CA ILE A 76 -11.16 -2.96 19.71
C ILE A 76 -9.96 -2.13 19.29
N ALA A 77 -9.34 -2.49 18.18
CA ALA A 77 -8.27 -1.75 17.56
C ALA A 77 -8.80 -0.87 16.42
N PHE A 78 -8.24 0.31 16.26
CA PHE A 78 -8.58 1.16 15.11
C PHE A 78 -7.37 1.94 14.63
N THR A 79 -7.39 2.30 13.35
CA THR A 79 -6.33 3.09 12.74
C THR A 79 -6.40 4.54 13.23
N LYS A 80 -5.44 4.95 14.06
CA LYS A 80 -5.32 6.34 14.52
C LYS A 80 -4.68 7.24 13.45
N GLY A 81 -3.84 6.67 12.60
CA GLY A 81 -3.17 7.35 11.49
C GLY A 81 -1.80 6.72 11.17
N PRO A 82 -1.08 7.25 10.16
CA PRO A 82 -1.46 8.35 9.27
C PRO A 82 -2.59 7.98 8.29
N GLY A 83 -3.15 8.96 7.60
CA GLY A 83 -4.23 8.75 6.61
C GLY A 83 -5.02 10.03 6.29
N MET A 84 -6.04 9.89 5.45
CA MET A 84 -6.95 10.99 5.12
C MET A 84 -7.85 11.33 6.32
N GLY A 85 -7.90 12.61 6.69
CA GLY A 85 -8.58 13.06 7.91
C GLY A 85 -10.06 12.66 7.99
N ALA A 86 -10.86 12.98 6.96
CA ALA A 86 -12.30 12.68 6.98
C ALA A 86 -12.60 11.16 7.01
N PRO A 87 -11.95 10.29 6.21
CA PRO A 87 -12.08 8.83 6.33
C PRO A 87 -11.66 8.28 7.70
N LEU A 88 -10.52 8.73 8.26
CA LEU A 88 -10.05 8.31 9.58
C LEU A 88 -11.07 8.57 10.69
N GLN A 89 -11.76 9.71 10.63
CA GLN A 89 -12.80 10.04 11.60
C GLN A 89 -13.95 9.02 11.59
N VAL A 90 -14.34 8.49 10.44
CA VAL A 90 -15.41 7.49 10.34
C VAL A 90 -15.04 6.22 11.11
N GLY A 91 -13.84 5.68 10.86
CA GLY A 91 -13.36 4.49 11.56
C GLY A 91 -13.21 4.72 13.07
N ALA A 92 -12.67 5.87 13.47
CA ALA A 92 -12.49 6.22 14.87
C ALA A 92 -13.81 6.38 15.64
N ILE A 93 -14.83 6.99 15.03
CA ILE A 93 -16.15 7.14 15.65
C ILE A 93 -16.78 5.78 15.88
N VAL A 94 -16.78 4.90 14.86
CA VAL A 94 -17.35 3.55 14.99
C VAL A 94 -16.62 2.74 16.06
N ALA A 95 -15.28 2.76 16.06
CA ALA A 95 -14.49 2.05 17.05
C ALA A 95 -14.79 2.50 18.49
N ARG A 96 -14.90 3.82 18.72
CA ARG A 96 -15.26 4.39 20.03
C ARG A 96 -16.68 4.01 20.44
N SER A 97 -17.63 4.07 19.52
CA SER A 97 -19.01 3.66 19.79
C SER A 97 -19.09 2.20 20.22
N LEU A 98 -18.41 1.30 19.51
CA LEU A 98 -18.36 -0.12 19.88
C LEU A 98 -17.67 -0.34 21.24
N SER A 99 -16.55 0.34 21.49
CA SER A 99 -15.81 0.21 22.75
C SER A 99 -16.67 0.65 23.94
N LEU A 100 -17.42 1.74 23.81
CA LEU A 100 -18.35 2.20 24.83
C LEU A 100 -19.55 1.28 24.98
N SER A 101 -20.13 0.80 23.89
CA SER A 101 -21.32 -0.07 23.92
C SER A 101 -21.03 -1.47 24.47
N TRP A 102 -19.85 -2.02 24.19
CA TRP A 102 -19.43 -3.35 24.67
C TRP A 102 -18.56 -3.30 25.92
N ASN A 103 -18.25 -2.09 26.42
CA ASN A 103 -17.36 -1.86 27.55
C ASN A 103 -15.98 -2.56 27.38
N LEU A 104 -15.40 -2.42 26.19
CA LEU A 104 -14.12 -3.03 25.83
C LEU A 104 -13.00 -1.99 25.70
N PRO A 105 -11.74 -2.35 25.97
CA PRO A 105 -10.60 -1.47 25.77
C PRO A 105 -10.45 -1.07 24.30
N LEU A 106 -10.10 0.20 24.08
CA LEU A 106 -9.87 0.78 22.76
C LEU A 106 -8.37 1.01 22.52
N ILE A 107 -7.83 0.40 21.46
CA ILE A 107 -6.40 0.44 21.13
C ILE A 107 -6.18 1.28 19.87
N PRO A 108 -5.54 2.45 19.96
CA PRO A 108 -5.14 3.21 18.79
C PRO A 108 -3.91 2.59 18.13
N VAL A 109 -4.01 2.27 16.84
CA VAL A 109 -2.93 1.62 16.07
C VAL A 109 -2.37 2.58 15.02
N ASN A 110 -1.05 2.57 14.85
CA ASN A 110 -0.37 3.25 13.74
C ASN A 110 -0.51 2.39 12.46
N HIS A 111 -0.99 3.00 11.38
CA HIS A 111 -1.26 2.33 10.11
C HIS A 111 -0.02 1.63 9.53
N CYS A 112 1.14 2.31 9.53
CA CYS A 112 2.39 1.75 9.01
C CYS A 112 2.83 0.53 9.82
N ILE A 113 2.75 0.62 11.16
CA ILE A 113 3.10 -0.51 12.04
C ILE A 113 2.12 -1.68 11.84
N GLY A 114 0.83 -1.40 11.62
CA GLY A 114 -0.16 -2.43 11.29
C GLY A 114 0.22 -3.25 10.05
N HIS A 115 0.75 -2.59 9.01
CA HIS A 115 1.29 -3.27 7.83
C HIS A 115 2.50 -4.15 8.15
N ILE A 116 3.43 -3.65 8.98
CA ILE A 116 4.65 -4.40 9.35
C ILE A 116 4.29 -5.64 10.17
N GLU A 117 3.52 -5.48 11.25
CA GLU A 117 3.19 -6.58 12.16
C GLU A 117 2.32 -7.65 11.50
N MET A 118 1.38 -7.25 10.64
CA MET A 118 0.64 -8.21 9.81
C MET A 118 1.59 -8.97 8.87
N GLY A 119 2.54 -8.27 8.24
CA GLY A 119 3.53 -8.89 7.38
C GLY A 119 4.40 -9.90 8.13
N ARG A 120 4.87 -9.55 9.33
CA ARG A 120 5.63 -10.45 10.21
C ARG A 120 4.82 -11.68 10.61
N LEU A 121 3.57 -11.50 11.00
CA LEU A 121 2.68 -12.60 11.40
C LEU A 121 2.48 -13.62 10.26
N ILE A 122 2.18 -13.15 9.06
CA ILE A 122 1.89 -14.03 7.91
C ILE A 122 3.16 -14.69 7.35
N THR A 123 4.28 -13.97 7.32
CA THR A 123 5.53 -14.47 6.71
C THR A 123 6.46 -15.18 7.70
N GLY A 124 6.27 -14.97 8.99
CA GLY A 124 7.21 -15.38 10.04
C GLY A 124 8.58 -14.69 9.92
N ALA A 125 8.64 -13.47 9.38
CA ALA A 125 9.86 -12.65 9.37
C ALA A 125 10.18 -12.14 10.78
N ASP A 126 11.44 -12.22 11.20
CA ASP A 126 11.82 -11.96 12.60
C ASP A 126 12.43 -10.58 12.81
N ASN A 127 13.33 -10.12 11.95
CA ASN A 127 13.81 -8.73 12.04
C ASN A 127 14.15 -8.15 10.66
N PRO A 128 13.14 -8.01 9.79
CA PRO A 128 13.35 -7.56 8.43
C PRO A 128 13.57 -6.05 8.38
N VAL A 129 14.38 -5.62 7.40
CA VAL A 129 14.18 -4.29 6.81
C VAL A 129 12.86 -4.33 6.06
N VAL A 130 12.04 -3.32 6.25
CA VAL A 130 10.69 -3.24 5.69
C VAL A 130 10.63 -2.16 4.62
N LEU A 131 10.36 -2.55 3.39
CA LEU A 131 10.00 -1.63 2.33
C LEU A 131 8.47 -1.45 2.33
N TYR A 132 8.01 -0.31 2.86
CA TYR A 132 6.59 0.03 2.90
C TYR A 132 6.21 0.92 1.71
N VAL A 133 5.45 0.34 0.77
CA VAL A 133 5.06 0.98 -0.50
C VAL A 133 3.55 0.92 -0.71
N SER A 134 2.90 2.07 -0.59
CA SER A 134 1.45 2.23 -0.75
C SER A 134 1.10 3.43 -1.64
N GLY A 135 -0.19 3.67 -1.83
CA GLY A 135 -0.67 4.88 -2.51
C GLY A 135 -0.34 6.17 -1.76
N GLY A 136 -0.12 6.11 -0.44
CA GLY A 136 0.14 7.27 0.42
C GLY A 136 1.49 7.26 1.13
N ASN A 137 2.25 6.17 1.07
CA ASN A 137 3.52 6.04 1.78
C ASN A 137 4.59 5.35 0.91
N THR A 138 5.83 5.78 1.06
CA THR A 138 7.01 5.12 0.52
C THR A 138 8.15 5.32 1.50
N GLN A 139 8.44 4.27 2.28
CA GLN A 139 9.38 4.34 3.40
C GLN A 139 10.16 3.02 3.52
N VAL A 140 11.42 3.13 3.91
CA VAL A 140 12.28 2.02 4.32
C VAL A 140 12.42 2.08 5.83
N ILE A 141 11.89 1.07 6.51
CA ILE A 141 11.74 1.04 7.96
C ILE A 141 12.53 -0.13 8.52
N SER A 142 13.22 0.05 9.64
CA SER A 142 13.80 -1.08 10.39
C SER A 142 13.57 -0.89 11.89
N TYR A 143 13.42 -2.00 12.60
CA TYR A 143 13.28 -1.99 14.05
C TYR A 143 14.64 -1.84 14.72
N SER A 144 14.78 -0.85 15.61
CA SER A 144 16.02 -0.62 16.35
C SER A 144 15.76 0.17 17.64
N HIS A 145 16.29 -0.32 18.76
CA HIS A 145 16.14 0.29 20.08
C HIS A 145 14.68 0.55 20.46
N TYR A 146 13.85 -0.49 20.38
CA TYR A 146 12.42 -0.46 20.70
C TYR A 146 11.57 0.52 19.88
N LYS A 147 12.06 0.93 18.70
CA LYS A 147 11.37 1.84 17.80
C LYS A 147 11.49 1.35 16.36
N TYR A 148 10.38 1.42 15.62
CA TYR A 148 10.40 1.40 14.17
C TYR A 148 10.93 2.74 13.66
N ARG A 149 12.07 2.72 12.98
CA ARG A 149 12.76 3.91 12.48
C ARG A 149 12.72 3.93 10.97
N VAL A 150 12.49 5.11 10.41
CA VAL A 150 12.56 5.36 8.97
C VAL A 150 14.04 5.66 8.65
N PHE A 151 14.64 4.84 7.79
CA PHE A 151 16.02 5.01 7.31
C PHE A 151 16.06 5.76 5.98
N GLY A 152 14.98 5.68 5.21
CA GLY A 152 14.81 6.39 3.95
C GLY A 152 13.33 6.54 3.62
N GLU A 153 12.96 7.65 3.00
CA GLU A 153 11.58 7.85 2.57
C GLU A 153 11.48 8.67 1.28
N THR A 154 10.28 8.73 0.72
CA THR A 154 10.01 9.71 -0.33
C THR A 154 10.05 11.13 0.24
N ILE A 155 10.76 12.03 -0.44
CA ILE A 155 10.79 13.46 -0.08
C ILE A 155 9.65 14.26 -0.73
N ASP A 156 8.81 13.61 -1.55
CA ASP A 156 7.70 14.27 -2.23
C ASP A 156 6.38 13.47 -2.20
N ILE A 157 6.09 12.69 -3.24
CA ILE A 157 4.88 11.90 -3.38
C ILE A 157 5.21 10.42 -3.19
N ALA A 158 4.25 9.62 -2.71
CA ALA A 158 4.43 8.18 -2.66
C ALA A 158 4.48 7.57 -4.07
N VAL A 159 5.19 6.45 -4.21
CA VAL A 159 5.29 5.72 -5.47
C VAL A 159 3.91 5.32 -6.01
N GLY A 160 3.01 4.86 -5.13
CA GLY A 160 1.65 4.52 -5.55
C GLY A 160 0.86 5.75 -6.01
N ASN A 161 1.09 6.94 -5.43
CA ASN A 161 0.48 8.17 -5.90
C ASN A 161 1.00 8.58 -7.29
N CYS A 162 2.29 8.41 -7.53
CA CYS A 162 2.90 8.63 -8.85
C CYS A 162 2.25 7.74 -9.91
N LEU A 163 2.09 6.45 -9.63
CA LEU A 163 1.42 5.49 -10.52
C LEU A 163 -0.06 5.84 -10.72
N ASP A 164 -0.79 6.14 -9.65
CA ASP A 164 -2.21 6.49 -9.74
C ASP A 164 -2.44 7.77 -10.56
N ARG A 165 -1.58 8.79 -10.40
CA ARG A 165 -1.67 10.02 -11.22
C ARG A 165 -1.32 9.76 -12.67
N PHE A 166 -0.30 8.95 -12.93
CA PHE A 166 0.00 8.53 -14.29
C PHE A 166 -1.18 7.83 -14.97
N ALA A 167 -1.81 6.86 -14.29
CA ALA A 167 -3.01 6.18 -14.81
C ALA A 167 -4.12 7.15 -15.22
N ARG A 168 -4.30 8.24 -14.46
CA ARG A 168 -5.29 9.27 -14.78
C ARG A 168 -4.94 10.04 -16.06
N VAL A 169 -3.66 10.38 -16.25
CA VAL A 169 -3.18 11.08 -17.45
C VAL A 169 -3.44 10.26 -18.71
N VAL A 170 -3.20 8.96 -18.64
CA VAL A 170 -3.45 8.04 -19.76
C VAL A 170 -4.88 7.48 -19.79
N LYS A 171 -5.77 7.97 -18.92
CA LYS A 171 -7.19 7.56 -18.79
C LYS A 171 -7.39 6.05 -18.61
N LEU A 172 -6.48 5.37 -17.92
CA LEU A 172 -6.66 3.98 -17.55
C LEU A 172 -7.77 3.82 -16.50
N PRO A 173 -8.49 2.68 -16.50
CA PRO A 173 -9.52 2.42 -15.51
C PRO A 173 -8.93 2.30 -14.10
N ASN A 174 -9.70 2.72 -13.10
CA ASN A 174 -9.35 2.63 -11.68
C ASN A 174 -9.76 1.27 -11.04
N ASP A 175 -10.42 0.39 -11.79
CA ASP A 175 -10.89 -0.93 -11.36
C ASP A 175 -10.07 -2.05 -12.02
N PRO A 176 -9.53 -3.04 -11.29
CA PRO A 176 -9.56 -3.23 -9.82
C PRO A 176 -8.65 -2.27 -9.04
N SER A 177 -7.58 -1.79 -9.67
CA SER A 177 -6.76 -0.68 -9.17
C SER A 177 -5.95 -0.08 -10.33
N PRO A 178 -5.58 1.22 -10.26
CA PRO A 178 -4.79 1.86 -11.31
C PRO A 178 -3.43 1.18 -11.51
N GLY A 179 -2.73 0.87 -10.40
CA GLY A 179 -1.44 0.17 -10.44
C GLY A 179 -1.49 -1.20 -11.12
N TYR A 180 -2.55 -1.98 -10.90
CA TYR A 180 -2.73 -3.27 -11.58
C TYR A 180 -2.94 -3.11 -13.09
N ASN A 181 -3.73 -2.12 -13.50
CA ASN A 181 -4.00 -1.88 -14.91
C ASN A 181 -2.75 -1.35 -15.65
N ILE A 182 -1.95 -0.52 -14.98
CA ILE A 182 -0.63 -0.13 -15.47
C ILE A 182 0.25 -1.39 -15.65
N GLU A 183 0.29 -2.30 -14.68
CA GLU A 183 1.05 -3.57 -14.77
C GLU A 183 0.64 -4.42 -15.97
N GLN A 184 -0.66 -4.54 -16.25
CA GLN A 184 -1.12 -5.32 -17.41
C GLN A 184 -0.82 -4.63 -18.73
N ALA A 185 -1.04 -3.31 -18.83
CA ALA A 185 -0.84 -2.56 -20.07
C ALA A 185 0.62 -2.61 -20.54
N ALA A 186 1.55 -2.45 -19.62
CA ALA A 186 2.96 -2.41 -19.91
C ALA A 186 3.58 -3.76 -20.28
N LYS A 187 2.97 -4.90 -19.94
CA LYS A 187 3.42 -6.20 -20.50
C LYS A 187 3.36 -6.24 -22.03
N ARG A 188 2.59 -5.32 -22.64
CA ARG A 188 2.40 -5.21 -24.08
C ARG A 188 3.23 -4.09 -24.72
N GLY A 189 3.86 -3.23 -23.94
CA GLY A 189 4.69 -2.14 -24.49
C GLY A 189 6.07 -2.63 -24.89
N CYS A 190 6.69 -1.94 -25.83
CA CYS A 190 7.99 -2.30 -26.39
C CYS A 190 8.95 -1.12 -26.53
N LYS A 191 8.48 0.12 -26.42
CA LYS A 191 9.33 1.33 -26.51
C LYS A 191 9.58 1.99 -25.17
N LEU A 192 10.83 2.38 -24.95
CA LEU A 192 11.27 3.17 -23.81
C LEU A 192 11.28 4.67 -24.10
N LEU A 193 10.77 5.43 -23.15
CA LEU A 193 10.97 6.86 -22.92
C LEU A 193 11.98 7.12 -21.81
N ASP A 194 13.01 7.92 -22.07
CA ASP A 194 13.99 8.31 -21.05
C ASP A 194 13.37 9.15 -19.93
N LEU A 195 13.56 8.70 -18.67
CA LEU A 195 12.96 9.24 -17.45
C LEU A 195 14.04 9.53 -16.41
N PRO A 196 13.87 10.58 -15.57
CA PRO A 196 14.86 10.94 -14.57
C PRO A 196 14.99 9.87 -13.47
N TYR A 197 16.22 9.56 -13.06
CA TYR A 197 16.54 8.67 -11.95
C TYR A 197 16.96 9.49 -10.72
N THR A 198 16.16 9.49 -9.65
CA THR A 198 16.25 10.49 -8.56
C THR A 198 16.33 9.87 -7.16
N VAL A 199 17.48 9.27 -6.84
CA VAL A 199 17.85 8.81 -5.49
C VAL A 199 18.77 9.82 -4.81
N LYS A 200 18.51 10.11 -3.53
CA LYS A 200 19.32 11.01 -2.70
C LYS A 200 19.66 10.31 -1.38
N GLY A 201 20.82 9.66 -1.29
CA GLY A 201 21.17 8.88 -0.10
C GLY A 201 20.25 7.65 0.04
N MET A 202 19.46 7.58 1.11
CA MET A 202 18.42 6.55 1.30
C MET A 202 17.02 7.05 0.91
N ASP A 203 16.91 8.28 0.42
CA ASP A 203 15.64 8.90 0.05
C ASP A 203 15.41 8.87 -1.46
N VAL A 204 14.14 9.00 -1.86
CA VAL A 204 13.69 8.99 -3.26
C VAL A 204 12.76 10.16 -3.57
N SER A 205 12.70 10.59 -4.82
CA SER A 205 11.76 11.60 -5.31
C SER A 205 11.11 11.11 -6.60
N PHE A 206 9.79 11.25 -6.72
CA PHE A 206 9.02 10.78 -7.88
C PHE A 206 8.35 11.92 -8.67
N SER A 207 8.33 13.16 -8.15
CA SER A 207 7.66 14.28 -8.83
C SER A 207 8.33 14.66 -10.16
N GLY A 208 9.65 14.53 -10.26
CA GLY A 208 10.39 14.77 -11.49
C GLY A 208 10.02 13.77 -12.60
N ILE A 209 9.85 12.50 -12.22
CA ILE A 209 9.37 11.44 -13.12
C ILE A 209 7.95 11.76 -13.60
N LEU A 210 7.05 12.01 -12.65
CA LEU A 210 5.63 12.28 -12.95
C LEU A 210 5.45 13.49 -13.86
N SER A 211 6.10 14.62 -13.55
CA SER A 211 5.99 15.85 -14.35
C SER A 211 6.53 15.70 -15.78
N THR A 212 7.62 14.94 -15.95
CA THR A 212 8.17 14.61 -17.27
C THR A 212 7.15 13.84 -18.11
N ILE A 213 6.48 12.87 -17.49
CA ILE A 213 5.47 12.06 -18.17
C ILE A 213 4.20 12.88 -18.44
N GLU A 214 3.72 13.64 -17.47
CA GLU A 214 2.55 14.53 -17.64
C GLU A 214 2.75 15.52 -18.81
N SER A 215 3.97 16.02 -19.00
CA SER A 215 4.31 16.94 -20.09
C SER A 215 4.47 16.25 -21.45
N LYS A 216 5.13 15.09 -21.50
CA LYS A 216 5.48 14.38 -22.75
C LYS A 216 4.35 13.46 -23.25
N ALA A 217 3.64 12.77 -22.36
CA ALA A 217 2.65 11.76 -22.72
C ALA A 217 1.57 12.24 -23.70
N PRO A 218 0.93 13.42 -23.51
CA PRO A 218 -0.08 13.88 -24.45
C PRO A 218 0.46 14.12 -25.86
N LYS A 219 1.69 14.65 -25.96
CA LYS A 219 2.35 14.93 -27.25
C LYS A 219 2.75 13.65 -27.96
N LEU A 220 3.33 12.70 -27.23
CA LEU A 220 3.76 11.41 -27.77
C LEU A 220 2.56 10.57 -28.23
N LEU A 221 1.47 10.56 -27.48
CA LEU A 221 0.22 9.89 -27.88
C LEU A 221 -0.41 10.56 -29.10
N ALA A 222 -0.43 11.90 -29.17
CA ALA A 222 -0.98 12.61 -30.31
C ALA A 222 -0.16 12.42 -31.60
N SER A 223 1.16 12.29 -31.47
CA SER A 223 2.07 12.02 -32.60
C SER A 223 1.99 10.58 -33.12
N GLY A 224 1.41 9.65 -32.35
CA GLY A 224 1.41 8.22 -32.65
C GLY A 224 2.77 7.53 -32.47
N GLU A 225 3.78 8.25 -31.98
CA GLU A 225 5.14 7.70 -31.78
C GLU A 225 5.20 6.67 -30.64
N PHE A 226 4.34 6.83 -29.62
CA PHE A 226 4.21 5.92 -28.48
C PHE A 226 2.73 5.53 -28.28
N THR A 227 2.51 4.28 -27.88
CA THR A 227 1.21 3.80 -27.40
C THR A 227 1.04 4.01 -25.89
N VAL A 228 -0.19 3.85 -25.37
CA VAL A 228 -0.41 3.86 -23.92
C VAL A 228 0.34 2.70 -23.28
N GLU A 229 0.38 1.54 -23.94
CA GLU A 229 1.19 0.39 -23.57
C GLU A 229 2.67 0.75 -23.52
N ASP A 230 3.19 1.48 -24.50
CA ASP A 230 4.58 1.95 -24.51
C ASP A 230 4.87 3.00 -23.44
N LEU A 231 3.91 3.81 -23.01
CA LEU A 231 4.09 4.76 -21.90
C LEU A 231 3.91 4.09 -20.54
N CYS A 232 3.03 3.09 -20.43
CA CYS A 232 2.95 2.24 -19.24
C CYS A 232 4.22 1.42 -19.11
N PHE A 233 4.69 0.86 -20.23
CA PHE A 233 6.03 0.31 -20.38
C PHE A 233 7.05 1.43 -20.21
N SER A 234 6.78 2.68 -20.56
CA SER A 234 7.58 3.87 -20.25
C SER A 234 7.92 4.01 -18.79
N LEU A 235 6.87 3.98 -17.96
CA LEU A 235 6.98 3.91 -16.51
C LEU A 235 7.46 2.55 -16.00
N GLN A 236 7.62 1.55 -16.87
CA GLN A 236 7.93 0.15 -16.52
C GLN A 236 9.07 -0.57 -17.29
N ALA A 237 9.77 0.03 -18.24
CA ALA A 237 10.86 -0.51 -19.08
C ALA A 237 11.70 0.56 -19.84
N SER A 238 13.02 0.55 -19.55
CA SER A 238 14.15 1.05 -20.35
C SER A 238 14.86 -0.15 -20.87
N SER A 239 14.56 -0.40 -22.14
CA SER A 239 15.34 -1.11 -23.15
C SER A 239 16.34 -2.15 -22.64
N PHE A 240 15.94 -3.40 -22.87
CA PHE A 240 16.65 -4.65 -22.58
C PHE A 240 16.68 -5.02 -21.10
N VAL A 241 15.49 -5.35 -20.54
CA VAL A 241 15.23 -5.45 -19.09
C VAL A 241 15.28 -4.04 -18.46
N LEU A 242 14.34 -3.65 -17.57
CA LEU A 242 14.46 -2.52 -16.59
C LEU A 242 13.83 -1.11 -16.93
N VAL A 243 12.58 -0.75 -16.55
CA VAL A 243 12.13 0.62 -16.04
C VAL A 243 10.99 0.49 -15.01
N TYR A 244 10.44 -0.70 -14.81
CA TYR A 244 9.88 -1.06 -13.51
C TYR A 244 10.99 -0.93 -12.49
N GLU A 245 12.23 -1.07 -12.94
CA GLU A 245 13.48 -0.86 -12.26
C GLU A 245 13.93 0.60 -12.17
N THR A 246 13.38 1.62 -12.82
CA THR A 246 13.80 2.98 -12.39
C THR A 246 13.17 3.25 -11.05
N VAL A 247 11.84 3.25 -10.99
CA VAL A 247 11.14 3.43 -9.72
C VAL A 247 11.44 2.27 -8.75
N PHE A 248 11.40 1.00 -9.17
CA PHE A 248 11.71 -0.10 -8.26
C PHE A 248 13.21 -0.31 -8.03
N ALA A 249 14.13 -0.03 -8.95
CA ALA A 249 15.56 -0.06 -8.58
C ALA A 249 15.91 1.14 -7.73
N MET A 250 15.25 2.30 -7.84
CA MET A 250 15.37 3.35 -6.84
C MET A 250 14.94 2.82 -5.47
N LEU A 251 13.81 2.09 -5.39
CA LEU A 251 13.35 1.45 -4.14
C LEU A 251 14.28 0.33 -3.67
N VAL A 252 14.80 -0.51 -4.57
CA VAL A 252 15.73 -1.61 -4.26
C VAL A 252 17.06 -1.03 -3.81
N GLU A 253 17.58 0.00 -4.47
CA GLU A 253 18.82 0.68 -4.13
C GLU A 253 18.75 1.29 -2.73
N ILE A 254 17.69 2.04 -2.39
CA ILE A 254 17.53 2.56 -1.03
C ILE A 254 17.33 1.45 0.01
N THR A 255 16.66 0.36 -0.39
CA THR A 255 16.44 -0.80 0.49
C THR A 255 17.75 -1.54 0.74
N GLU A 256 18.57 -1.74 -0.28
CA GLU A 256 19.88 -2.38 -0.20
C GLU A 256 20.83 -1.54 0.65
N ARG A 257 20.84 -0.21 0.44
CA ARG A 257 21.59 0.73 1.29
C ARG A 257 21.18 0.60 2.76
N ALA A 258 19.88 0.51 3.04
CA ALA A 258 19.37 0.34 4.41
C ALA A 258 19.69 -1.06 4.99
N MET A 259 19.61 -2.12 4.19
CA MET A 259 19.98 -3.48 4.60
C MET A 259 21.48 -3.56 4.92
N ALA A 260 22.34 -3.00 4.08
CA ALA A 260 23.78 -2.91 4.31
C ALA A 260 24.10 -2.09 5.57
N HIS A 261 23.38 -0.99 5.80
CA HIS A 261 23.55 -0.15 6.99
C HIS A 261 23.07 -0.81 8.29
N THR A 262 22.01 -1.62 8.22
CA THR A 262 21.44 -2.30 9.40
C THR A 262 22.02 -3.70 9.65
N GLY A 263 22.72 -4.27 8.68
CA GLY A 263 23.21 -5.66 8.73
C GLY A 263 22.10 -6.70 8.59
N SER A 264 20.90 -6.32 8.18
CA SER A 264 19.77 -7.26 8.07
C SER A 264 19.87 -8.09 6.80
N THR A 265 19.57 -9.39 6.92
CA THR A 265 19.50 -10.34 5.80
C THR A 265 18.07 -10.62 5.35
N GLU A 266 17.08 -10.04 6.02
CA GLU A 266 15.65 -10.22 5.72
C GLU A 266 15.06 -8.93 5.15
N LEU A 267 14.33 -9.05 4.04
CA LEU A 267 13.50 -7.99 3.49
C LEU A 267 12.04 -8.40 3.57
N LEU A 268 11.21 -7.50 4.08
CA LEU A 268 9.76 -7.61 4.07
C LEU A 268 9.18 -6.47 3.25
N ILE A 269 8.40 -6.78 2.21
CA ILE A 269 7.71 -5.77 1.40
C ILE A 269 6.25 -5.72 1.85
N VAL A 270 5.78 -4.53 2.22
CA VAL A 270 4.40 -4.31 2.69
C VAL A 270 3.73 -3.15 1.96
N GLY A 271 2.40 -3.11 2.01
CA GLY A 271 1.59 -2.09 1.35
C GLY A 271 1.02 -2.54 0.00
N GLY A 272 0.12 -1.73 -0.56
CA GLY A 272 -0.65 -2.08 -1.75
C GLY A 272 0.18 -2.22 -3.03
N VAL A 273 1.35 -1.57 -3.11
CA VAL A 273 2.27 -1.73 -4.26
C VAL A 273 3.08 -3.02 -4.13
N GLY A 274 3.18 -3.60 -2.93
CA GLY A 274 3.80 -4.91 -2.69
C GLY A 274 3.09 -6.08 -3.40
N CYS A 275 1.85 -5.89 -3.88
CA CYS A 275 1.13 -6.86 -4.70
C CYS A 275 1.74 -7.06 -6.10
N ASN A 276 2.58 -6.12 -6.55
CA ASN A 276 3.11 -6.12 -7.90
C ASN A 276 4.12 -7.27 -8.07
N LYS A 277 3.80 -8.22 -8.96
CA LYS A 277 4.64 -9.41 -9.15
C LYS A 277 6.03 -9.06 -9.68
N ARG A 278 6.17 -7.97 -10.45
CA ARG A 278 7.47 -7.55 -10.94
C ARG A 278 8.35 -7.07 -9.79
N LEU A 279 7.86 -6.21 -8.89
CA LEU A 279 8.58 -5.79 -7.67
C LEU A 279 9.08 -7.00 -6.86
N GLN A 280 8.22 -8.00 -6.68
CA GLN A 280 8.57 -9.23 -5.96
C GLN A 280 9.65 -10.08 -6.68
N VAL A 281 9.69 -10.06 -8.01
CA VAL A 281 10.68 -10.82 -8.80
C VAL A 281 12.03 -10.11 -8.85
N LEU A 282 12.05 -8.79 -8.98
CA LEU A 282 13.29 -8.01 -9.09
C LEU A 282 14.20 -8.21 -7.88
N HIS A 283 13.60 -8.22 -6.68
CA HIS A 283 14.36 -8.51 -5.47
C HIS A 283 14.96 -9.93 -5.42
N LYS A 284 14.30 -10.94 -6.00
CA LYS A 284 14.81 -12.33 -6.01
C LYS A 284 16.04 -12.55 -6.89
N GLN A 285 16.34 -11.62 -7.79
CA GLN A 285 17.56 -11.67 -8.60
C GLN A 285 18.80 -11.24 -7.81
N PHE A 286 18.61 -10.71 -6.59
CA PHE A 286 19.65 -10.47 -5.60
C PHE A 286 19.65 -11.63 -4.58
N PRO A 287 20.80 -12.06 -4.04
CA PRO A 287 20.94 -13.29 -3.27
C PRO A 287 20.34 -13.16 -1.86
N LEU A 288 19.01 -13.11 -1.72
CA LEU A 288 18.33 -12.85 -0.44
C LEU A 288 17.06 -13.71 -0.27
N ARG A 289 16.84 -14.20 0.96
CA ARG A 289 15.65 -14.99 1.35
C ARG A 289 14.48 -14.03 1.61
N CYS A 290 13.52 -13.99 0.69
CA CYS A 290 12.32 -13.16 0.83
C CYS A 290 11.07 -14.02 1.07
N ARG A 291 10.20 -13.58 1.99
CA ARG A 291 8.89 -14.19 2.25
C ARG A 291 7.79 -13.15 1.98
N ASP A 292 6.74 -13.57 1.28
CA ASP A 292 5.72 -12.70 0.70
C ASP A 292 4.45 -12.71 1.57
N SER A 293 3.97 -11.55 2.00
CA SER A 293 2.91 -11.39 3.04
C SER A 293 1.47 -11.50 2.52
N GLN A 294 1.29 -11.73 1.22
CA GLN A 294 -0.03 -11.73 0.58
C GLN A 294 -0.46 -13.06 -0.04
N ARG A 295 0.15 -14.18 0.34
CA ARG A 295 -0.44 -15.49 0.05
C ARG A 295 -1.50 -15.82 1.10
N PRO A 296 -2.68 -16.30 0.68
CA PRO A 296 -3.71 -16.75 1.63
C PRO A 296 -3.18 -17.86 2.54
#